data_AF-A0A1M5WJJ1-F1
#
_entry.id   AF-A0A1M5WJJ1-F1
#
_cell.length_a   1.000
_cell.length_b   1.000
_cell.length_c   1.000
_cell.angle_alpha   90.00
_cell.angle_beta   90.00
_cell.angle_gamma   90.00
#
_symmetry.space_group_name_H-M   'P 1'
#
loop_
_entity.id
_entity.type
_entity.pdbx_description
1 polymer ?
#
loop_
_entity_poly.entity_id
_entity_poly.type
_entity_poly.pdbx_seq_one_letter_code
_entity_poly.pdbx_strand_id
1 'polypeptide(L)'
;MNKLFTLIILVFSAFACNKTKETSINKIVIHSVNLNIDTGSDVSCQDFNLTFGSHVKDKSIEDKSILTELENLLKKTKKRKKNKYVDVRRKIVIYYKDKTIDTLCAGRFNVLINNQLLEENTNLSNFVLDL
;
A
#
# COMPACT_ATOMS: atom_id res chain seq x y z
N MET A 1 -46.07 -34.61 2.19
CA MET A 1 -44.62 -34.42 2.42
C MET A 1 -44.02 -33.75 1.18
N ASN A 2 -44.49 -32.56 0.84
CA ASN A 2 -44.05 -31.22 1.28
C ASN A 2 -42.92 -30.68 0.38
N LYS A 3 -43.26 -30.43 -0.90
CA LYS A 3 -42.46 -29.59 -1.83
C LYS A 3 -42.18 -28.18 -1.28
N LEU A 4 -42.96 -27.76 -0.27
CA LEU A 4 -42.75 -26.53 0.48
C LEU A 4 -41.48 -26.57 1.35
N PHE A 5 -41.07 -27.74 1.83
CA PHE A 5 -39.87 -27.88 2.69
C PHE A 5 -38.58 -27.75 1.88
N THR A 6 -38.57 -28.19 0.62
CA THR A 6 -37.41 -28.09 -0.27
C THR A 6 -37.12 -26.64 -0.70
N LEU A 7 -38.15 -25.78 -0.76
CA LEU A 7 -38.00 -24.37 -1.15
C LEU A 7 -37.32 -23.53 -0.05
N ILE A 8 -37.55 -23.86 1.22
CA ILE A 8 -37.04 -23.09 2.37
C ILE A 8 -35.51 -23.28 2.54
N ILE A 9 -34.99 -24.46 2.19
CA ILE A 9 -33.55 -24.77 2.31
C ILE A 9 -32.72 -23.97 1.28
N LEU A 10 -33.27 -23.71 0.09
CA LEU A 10 -32.60 -22.96 -0.98
C LEU A 10 -32.51 -21.44 -0.69
N VAL A 11 -33.47 -20.89 0.07
CA VAL A 11 -33.46 -19.48 0.48
C VAL A 11 -32.44 -19.22 1.59
N PHE A 12 -32.20 -20.20 2.47
CA PHE A 12 -31.21 -20.06 3.56
C PHE A 12 -29.75 -20.14 3.10
N SER A 13 -29.45 -20.79 1.96
CA SER A 13 -28.09 -20.84 1.40
C SER A 13 -27.61 -19.53 0.79
N ALA A 14 -28.50 -18.56 0.53
CA ALA A 14 -28.14 -17.25 -0.01
C ALA A 14 -27.55 -16.30 1.05
N PHE A 15 -27.66 -16.64 2.35
CA PHE A 15 -27.03 -15.91 3.45
C PHE A 15 -25.63 -16.43 3.78
N ALA A 16 -24.93 -17.02 2.80
CA ALA A 16 -23.50 -17.28 2.90
C ALA A 16 -22.77 -15.94 3.11
N CYS A 17 -22.48 -15.68 4.37
CA CYS A 17 -21.83 -14.52 4.93
C CYS A 17 -20.57 -14.18 4.11
N ASN A 18 -20.64 -13.11 3.31
CA ASN A 18 -19.44 -12.45 2.80
C ASN A 18 -18.74 -11.82 4.00
N LYS A 19 -17.90 -12.58 4.71
CA LYS A 19 -16.92 -12.00 5.63
C LYS A 19 -16.00 -11.14 4.76
N THR A 20 -16.29 -9.85 4.70
CA THR A 20 -15.40 -8.86 4.12
C THR A 20 -14.05 -9.06 4.81
N LYS A 21 -13.02 -9.48 4.07
CA LYS A 21 -11.67 -9.58 4.61
C LYS A 21 -11.34 -8.23 5.24
N GLU A 22 -10.88 -8.24 6.49
CA GLU A 22 -10.46 -7.02 7.18
C GLU A 22 -9.14 -6.56 6.55
N THR A 23 -9.24 -5.72 5.51
CA THR A 23 -8.10 -5.15 4.77
C THR A 23 -7.50 -3.93 5.47
N SER A 24 -7.68 -3.79 6.78
CA SER A 24 -7.12 -2.66 7.52
C SER A 24 -5.61 -2.84 7.67
N ILE A 25 -4.87 -1.74 7.61
CA ILE A 25 -3.42 -1.75 7.82
C ILE A 25 -3.12 -2.11 9.28
N ASN A 26 -2.21 -3.07 9.49
CA ASN A 26 -1.74 -3.49 10.81
C ASN A 26 -0.51 -2.69 11.25
N LYS A 27 0.47 -2.56 10.37
CA LYS A 27 1.68 -1.74 10.57
C LYS A 27 2.29 -1.34 9.24
N ILE A 28 3.13 -0.32 9.25
CA ILE A 28 4.00 0.01 8.13
C ILE A 28 5.46 0.04 8.57
N VAL A 29 6.36 -0.35 7.66
CA VAL A 29 7.80 -0.20 7.83
C VAL A 29 8.30 0.71 6.72
N ILE A 30 8.92 1.82 7.10
CA ILE A 30 9.44 2.84 6.19
C ILE A 30 10.94 2.65 6.11
N HIS A 31 11.42 2.39 4.91
CA HIS A 31 12.82 2.42 4.51
C HIS A 31 13.06 3.74 3.77
N SER A 32 13.95 4.57 4.27
CA SER A 32 14.19 5.90 3.70
C SER A 32 15.67 6.22 3.62
N VAL A 33 16.04 7.07 2.66
CA VAL A 33 17.36 7.67 2.58
C VAL A 33 17.25 9.18 2.62
N ASN A 34 18.39 9.87 2.76
CA ASN A 34 18.42 11.31 2.56
C ASN A 34 17.92 11.63 1.14
N LEU A 35 16.95 12.54 1.01
CA LEU A 35 16.39 12.95 -0.28
C LEU A 35 17.45 13.55 -1.22
N ASN A 36 18.54 14.09 -0.65
CA ASN A 36 19.63 14.74 -1.39
C ASN A 36 20.83 13.80 -1.61
N ILE A 37 20.70 12.49 -1.37
CA ILE A 37 21.78 11.55 -1.67
C ILE A 37 21.95 11.45 -3.19
N ASP A 38 23.14 11.72 -3.70
CA ASP A 38 23.41 11.59 -5.13
C ASP A 38 23.50 10.12 -5.53
N THR A 39 22.83 9.80 -6.63
CA THR A 39 22.90 8.48 -7.28
C THR A 39 23.30 8.66 -8.73
N GLY A 40 24.13 7.76 -9.26
CA GLY A 40 24.55 7.82 -10.66
C GLY A 40 23.42 7.53 -11.66
N SER A 41 22.29 7.02 -11.17
CA SER A 41 21.08 6.72 -11.93
C SER A 41 19.84 6.78 -11.04
N ASP A 42 18.67 6.80 -11.66
CA ASP A 42 17.38 6.62 -10.96
C ASP A 42 17.34 5.25 -10.28
N VAL A 43 16.84 5.20 -9.04
CA VAL A 43 16.75 3.96 -8.26
C VAL A 43 15.33 3.40 -8.29
N SER A 44 15.18 2.15 -8.73
CA SER A 44 13.88 1.48 -8.75
C SER A 44 13.42 1.05 -7.35
N CYS A 45 12.13 0.75 -7.21
CA CYS A 45 11.55 0.26 -5.95
C CYS A 45 12.13 -1.11 -5.53
N GLN A 46 12.49 -1.94 -6.50
CA GLN A 46 13.09 -3.26 -6.33
C GLN A 46 14.54 -3.15 -5.86
N ASP A 47 15.28 -2.24 -6.49
CA ASP A 47 16.72 -2.09 -6.25
C ASP A 47 17.03 -1.23 -5.02
N PHE A 48 16.06 -0.51 -4.47
CA PHE A 48 16.23 0.43 -3.35
C PHE A 48 17.14 -0.08 -2.22
N ASN A 49 16.87 -1.27 -1.68
CA ASN A 49 17.65 -1.82 -0.57
C ASN A 49 19.07 -2.23 -1.01
N LEU A 50 19.21 -2.71 -2.24
CA LEU A 50 20.51 -3.11 -2.80
C LEU A 50 21.39 -1.88 -3.07
N THR A 51 20.80 -0.82 -3.62
CA THR A 51 21.50 0.41 -3.99
C THR A 51 21.93 1.21 -2.77
N PHE A 52 21.04 1.37 -1.78
CA PHE A 52 21.33 2.24 -0.64
C PHE A 52 21.96 1.52 0.55
N GLY A 53 21.75 0.20 0.69
CA GLY A 53 22.39 -0.63 1.71
C GLY A 53 22.41 0.02 3.09
N SER A 54 23.60 0.32 3.61
CA SER A 54 23.81 0.92 4.94
C SER A 54 23.29 2.35 5.10
N HIS A 55 22.91 3.04 4.03
CA HIS A 55 22.31 4.37 4.09
C HIS A 55 20.81 4.36 4.38
N VAL A 56 20.17 3.18 4.30
CA VAL A 56 18.74 3.02 4.60
C VAL A 56 18.49 3.21 6.09
N LYS A 57 17.55 4.09 6.41
CA LYS A 57 16.99 4.28 7.74
C LYS A 57 15.61 3.66 7.81
N ASP A 58 15.41 2.84 8.83
CA ASP A 58 14.16 2.13 9.06
C ASP A 58 13.33 2.78 10.18
N LYS A 59 12.03 2.90 9.95
CA LYS A 59 11.06 3.35 10.95
C LYS A 59 9.81 2.48 10.86
N SER A 60 9.44 1.84 11.98
CA SER A 60 8.18 1.10 12.10
C SER A 60 7.11 2.01 12.69
N ILE A 61 5.91 2.00 12.12
CA ILE A 61 4.77 2.77 12.61
C ILE A 61 3.58 1.83 12.81
N GLU A 62 3.04 1.86 14.03
CA GLU A 62 1.84 1.13 14.45
C GLU A 62 0.74 2.07 14.97
N ASP A 63 0.95 3.39 14.85
CA ASP A 63 0.00 4.41 15.27
C ASP A 63 -1.30 4.34 14.43
N LYS A 64 -2.41 4.02 15.09
CA LYS A 64 -3.70 3.80 14.41
C LYS A 64 -4.19 5.01 13.62
N SER A 65 -3.90 6.23 14.06
CA SER A 65 -4.36 7.44 13.38
C SER A 65 -3.63 7.59 12.04
N ILE A 66 -2.30 7.43 12.05
CA ILE A 66 -1.45 7.46 10.86
C ILE A 66 -1.86 6.32 9.89
N LEU A 67 -2.04 5.11 10.40
CA LEU A 67 -2.42 3.96 9.57
C LEU A 67 -3.80 4.15 8.92
N THR A 68 -4.76 4.69 9.65
CA THR A 68 -6.12 4.96 9.14
C THR A 68 -6.09 6.07 8.08
N GLU A 69 -5.29 7.12 8.29
CA GLU A 69 -5.12 8.19 7.30
C GLU A 69 -4.50 7.67 6.01
N LEU A 70 -3.43 6.88 6.09
CA LEU A 70 -2.80 6.23 4.94
C LEU A 70 -3.82 5.36 4.18
N GLU A 71 -4.57 4.52 4.89
CA GLU A 71 -5.59 3.67 4.30
C GLU A 71 -6.65 4.49 3.53
N ASN A 72 -7.10 5.60 4.11
CA ASN A 72 -8.07 6.50 3.48
C ASN A 72 -7.50 7.19 2.23
N LEU A 73 -6.23 7.61 2.26
CA LEU A 73 -5.57 8.22 1.11
C LEU A 73 -5.38 7.20 -0.02
N LEU A 74 -4.99 5.97 0.30
CA LEU A 74 -4.84 4.88 -0.66
C LEU A 74 -6.17 4.51 -1.33
N LYS A 75 -7.26 4.40 -0.56
CA LYS A 75 -8.61 4.11 -1.11
C LYS A 75 -9.10 5.16 -2.12
N LYS A 76 -8.70 6.41 -1.93
CA LYS A 76 -9.08 7.53 -2.82
C LYS A 76 -8.20 7.61 -4.08
N THR A 77 -7.07 6.90 -4.10
CA THR A 77 -6.08 7.01 -5.18
C THR A 77 -6.27 5.90 -6.20
N LYS A 78 -6.32 6.25 -7.48
CA LYS A 78 -6.43 5.28 -8.57
C LYS A 78 -5.06 4.93 -9.11
N LYS A 79 -4.95 3.74 -9.69
CA LYS A 79 -3.76 3.29 -10.41
C LYS A 79 -3.80 3.78 -11.86
N ARG A 80 -2.71 4.34 -12.34
CA ARG A 80 -2.52 4.66 -13.76
C ARG A 80 -2.11 3.41 -14.53
N LYS A 81 -2.61 3.28 -15.76
CA LYS A 81 -2.27 2.16 -16.66
C LYS A 81 -0.83 2.21 -17.19
N LYS A 82 -0.16 3.36 -17.10
CA LYS A 82 1.22 3.52 -17.59
C LYS A 82 2.20 3.27 -16.47
N ASN A 83 3.14 2.36 -16.71
CA ASN A 83 4.31 2.21 -15.88
C ASN A 83 5.25 3.39 -16.15
N LYS A 84 5.72 4.03 -15.08
CA LYS A 84 6.76 5.05 -15.15
C LYS A 84 7.82 4.71 -14.11
N TYR A 85 9.07 4.90 -14.48
CA TYR A 85 10.17 4.84 -13.53
C TYR A 85 10.06 6.00 -12.54
N VAL A 86 10.30 5.68 -11.27
CA VAL A 86 10.36 6.65 -10.19
C VAL A 86 11.73 6.46 -9.55
N ASP A 87 12.47 7.56 -9.43
CA ASP A 87 13.67 7.59 -8.60
C ASP A 87 13.26 7.54 -7.13
N VAL A 88 13.32 6.34 -6.54
CA VAL A 88 12.76 6.05 -5.22
C VAL A 88 13.72 6.51 -4.12
N ARG A 89 13.21 7.35 -3.22
CA ARG A 89 13.93 7.80 -2.01
C ARG A 89 13.31 7.28 -0.72
N ARG A 90 12.09 6.75 -0.82
CA ARG A 90 11.36 6.15 0.29
C ARG A 90 10.58 4.93 -0.17
N LYS A 91 10.70 3.84 0.57
CA LYS A 91 9.99 2.58 0.36
C LYS A 91 9.24 2.22 1.63
N ILE A 92 7.92 2.09 1.54
CA ILE A 92 7.03 1.77 2.64
C ILE A 92 6.47 0.38 2.39
N VAL A 93 6.72 -0.54 3.32
CA VAL A 93 6.14 -1.89 3.33
C VAL A 93 4.91 -1.85 4.22
N ILE A 94 3.75 -2.12 3.63
CA ILE A 94 2.45 -2.08 4.30
C ILE A 94 2.05 -3.50 4.64
N TYR A 95 1.90 -3.79 5.93
CA TYR A 95 1.43 -5.08 6.42
C TYR A 95 -0.04 -4.96 6.80
N TYR A 96 -0.91 -5.71 6.12
CA TYR A 96 -2.34 -5.74 6.43
C TYR A 96 -2.66 -6.85 7.44
N LYS A 97 -3.82 -6.73 8.11
CA LYS A 97 -4.28 -7.75 9.06
C LYS A 97 -4.55 -9.11 8.42
N ASP A 98 -4.94 -9.14 7.16
CA ASP A 98 -5.16 -10.37 6.39
C ASP A 98 -3.87 -11.03 5.87
N LYS A 99 -2.70 -10.53 6.32
CA LYS A 99 -1.35 -10.96 5.95
C LYS A 99 -0.94 -10.62 4.52
N THR A 100 -1.76 -9.88 3.76
CA THR A 100 -1.29 -9.30 2.51
C THR A 100 -0.24 -8.23 2.79
N ILE A 101 0.64 -8.01 1.81
CA ILE A 101 1.71 -7.02 1.88
C ILE A 101 1.71 -6.22 0.60
N ASP A 102 1.64 -4.90 0.73
CA ASP A 102 1.88 -3.98 -0.37
C ASP A 102 3.21 -3.26 -0.16
N THR A 103 3.82 -2.86 -1.26
CA THR A 103 5.00 -1.98 -1.25
C THR A 103 4.65 -0.68 -1.94
N LEU A 104 4.73 0.40 -1.19
CA LEU A 104 4.57 1.76 -1.69
C LEU A 104 5.95 2.42 -1.82
N CYS A 105 6.28 2.91 -2.99
CA CYS A 105 7.57 3.54 -3.26
C CYS A 105 7.35 4.97 -3.73
N ALA A 106 8.04 5.91 -3.11
CA ALA A 106 7.92 7.33 -3.39
C ALA A 106 9.27 7.93 -3.77
N GLY A 107 9.23 8.70 -4.86
CA GLY A 107 10.26 9.65 -5.23
C GLY A 107 9.78 11.07 -4.99
N ARG A 108 10.49 12.05 -5.56
CA ARG A 108 10.17 13.48 -5.38
C ARG A 108 8.78 13.88 -5.90
N PHE A 109 8.29 13.24 -6.96
CA PHE A 109 7.06 13.67 -7.66
C PHE A 109 6.05 12.56 -7.91
N ASN A 110 6.40 11.31 -7.63
CA ASN A 110 5.59 10.17 -8.04
C ASN A 110 5.57 9.13 -6.93
N VAL A 111 4.43 8.45 -6.83
CA VAL A 111 4.22 7.33 -5.90
C VAL A 111 3.80 6.11 -6.69
N LEU A 112 4.42 4.98 -6.39
CA LEU A 112 4.11 3.66 -6.91
C LEU A 112 3.49 2.83 -5.79
N ILE A 113 2.51 2.00 -6.10
CA ILE A 113 2.10 0.89 -5.22
C ILE A 113 2.22 -0.43 -6.00
N ASN A 114 2.94 -1.39 -5.45
CA ASN A 114 3.26 -2.67 -6.11
C ASN A 114 3.75 -2.48 -7.56
N ASN A 115 4.67 -1.54 -7.72
CA ASN A 115 5.25 -1.15 -9.01
C ASN A 115 4.29 -0.50 -10.04
N GLN A 116 3.07 -0.13 -9.61
CA GLN A 116 2.10 0.56 -10.45
C GLN A 116 2.02 2.03 -10.05
N LEU A 117 2.15 2.93 -11.03
CA LEU A 117 2.06 4.37 -10.82
C LEU A 117 0.67 4.75 -10.33
N LEU A 118 0.60 5.52 -9.25
CA LEU A 118 -0.63 6.11 -8.78
C LEU A 118 -0.96 7.37 -9.57
N GLU A 119 -2.26 7.67 -9.72
CA GLU A 119 -2.70 9.00 -10.15
C GLU A 119 -2.16 10.04 -9.18
N GLU A 120 -1.89 11.24 -9.71
CA GLU A 120 -1.32 12.32 -8.94
C GLU A 120 -2.29 12.70 -7.81
N ASN A 121 -1.84 12.47 -6.58
CA ASN A 121 -2.57 12.77 -5.36
C ASN A 121 -1.61 13.44 -4.39
N THR A 122 -1.59 14.78 -4.42
CA THR A 122 -0.68 15.59 -3.61
C THR A 122 -0.81 15.30 -2.11
N ASN A 123 -2.02 14.98 -1.63
CA ASN A 123 -2.22 14.62 -0.23
C ASN A 123 -1.50 13.32 0.13
N LEU A 124 -1.57 12.30 -0.73
CA LEU A 124 -0.83 11.06 -0.53
C LEU A 124 0.68 11.28 -0.65
N SER A 125 1.13 12.04 -1.65
CA SER A 125 2.55 12.33 -1.84
C SER A 125 3.15 13.07 -0.64
N ASN A 126 2.48 14.12 -0.15
CA ASN A 126 2.95 14.89 1.01
C ASN A 126 2.95 14.02 2.27
N PHE A 127 1.83 13.33 2.54
CA PHE A 127 1.75 12.41 3.67
C PHE A 127 2.90 11.40 3.66
N VAL A 128 3.13 10.75 2.52
CA VAL A 128 4.19 9.75 2.38
C VAL A 128 5.58 10.34 2.54
N LEU A 129 5.82 11.60 2.16
CA LEU A 129 7.10 12.30 2.29
C LEU A 129 7.35 12.89 3.70
N ASP A 130 6.29 13.14 4.46
CA ASP A 130 6.36 13.74 5.81
C ASP A 130 6.50 12.69 6.93
N LEU A 131 6.22 11.41 6.65
CA LEU A 131 6.41 10.31 7.62
C LEU A 131 7.87 10.10 8.05
#